data_AF-A0A7K4D755-F1
#
_entry.id   AF-A0A7K4D755-F1
#
_cell.length_a   1.000
_cell.length_b   1.000
_cell.length_c   1.000
_cell.angle_alpha   90.00
_cell.angle_beta   90.00
_cell.angle_gamma   90.00
#
_symmetry.space_group_name_H-M   'P 1'
#
loop_
_entity.id
_entity.type
_entity.pdbx_description
1 polymer ?
#
loop_
_entity_poly.entity_id
_entity_poly.type
_entity_poly.pdbx_seq_one_letter_code
_entity_poly.pdbx_strand_id
1 'polypeptide(L)' 'MAGRAWKFGDDIDTDAIIPGRYLVINDPRELAQHLFEGVRPQMAAQVRVGDIVVG' A
#
# COMPACT_ATOMS: atom_id res chain seq x y z
N MET A 1 -19.83 5.06 -5.32
CA MET A 1 -18.98 3.98 -4.78
C MET A 1 -18.77 4.26 -3.30
N ALA A 2 -18.82 3.24 -2.43
CA ALA A 2 -18.57 3.40 -0.99
C ALA A 2 -17.54 2.34 -0.57
N GLY A 3 -16.56 2.76 0.24
CA GLY A 3 -15.42 1.94 0.66
C GLY A 3 -14.68 2.58 1.83
N ARG A 4 -13.86 1.81 2.55
CA ARG A 4 -13.05 2.34 3.66
C ARG A 4 -11.91 3.20 3.11
N ALA A 5 -11.77 4.41 3.64
CA ALA A 5 -10.66 5.29 3.31
C ALA A 5 -9.40 4.96 4.13
N TRP A 6 -8.29 4.73 3.44
CA TRP A 6 -6.94 4.73 3.98
C TRP A 6 -6.33 6.11 3.74
N LYS A 7 -6.49 6.99 4.73
CA LYS A 7 -5.95 8.34 4.66
C LYS A 7 -4.47 8.36 5.03
N PHE A 8 -3.67 9.01 4.20
CA PHE A 8 -2.27 9.34 4.43
C PHE A 8 -2.11 10.87 4.56
N GLY A 9 -0.91 11.32 4.92
CA GLY A 9 -0.55 12.74 4.93
C GLY A 9 0.10 13.16 3.62
N ASP A 10 0.75 14.32 3.65
CA ASP A 10 1.56 14.82 2.54
C ASP A 10 2.86 14.01 2.36
N ASP A 11 3.57 14.24 1.26
CA ASP A 11 4.89 13.67 0.95
C ASP A 11 4.97 12.13 0.91
N ILE A 12 3.87 11.48 0.48
CA ILE A 12 3.86 10.04 0.18
C ILE A 12 4.46 9.80 -1.21
N ASP A 13 5.71 9.35 -1.25
CA ASP A 13 6.41 9.00 -2.49
C ASP A 13 6.22 7.53 -2.89
N THR A 14 6.88 7.12 -3.97
CA THR A 14 6.79 5.75 -4.49
C THR A 14 7.40 4.71 -3.56
N ASP A 15 8.45 5.07 -2.81
CA ASP A 15 9.10 4.16 -1.85
C ASP A 15 8.23 3.97 -0.59
N ALA A 16 7.44 4.98 -0.22
CA ALA A 16 6.43 4.86 0.83
C ALA A 16 5.29 3.91 0.42
N ILE A 17 4.91 3.88 -0.85
CA ILE A 17 3.91 2.93 -1.39
C ILE A 17 4.50 1.51 -1.49
N ILE A 18 5.69 1.39 -2.08
CA ILE A 18 6.39 0.12 -2.26
C ILE A 18 7.92 0.33 -2.20
N PRO A 19 8.60 -0.15 -1.15
CA PRO A 19 10.04 0.06 -1.04
C PRO A 19 10.83 -0.56 -2.19
N GLY A 20 11.84 0.16 -2.69
CA GLY A 20 12.68 -0.27 -3.82
C GLY A 20 13.28 -1.68 -3.70
N ARG A 21 13.48 -2.19 -2.47
CA ARG A 21 13.98 -3.55 -2.21
C ARG A 21 13.07 -4.66 -2.76
N TYR A 22 11.79 -4.37 -3.01
CA TYR A 22 10.82 -5.34 -3.54
C TYR A 22 10.64 -5.28 -5.05
N LEU A 23 11.33 -4.39 -5.75
CA LEU A 23 11.22 -4.23 -7.21
C LEU A 23 11.81 -5.41 -8.01
N VAL A 24 12.39 -6.39 -7.32
CA VAL A 24 12.79 -7.68 -7.90
C VAL A 24 11.62 -8.67 -8.03
N ILE A 25 10.49 -8.40 -7.34
CA ILE A 25 9.29 -9.23 -7.35
C ILE A 25 8.44 -8.87 -8.58
N ASN A 26 8.17 -9.86 -9.43
CA ASN A 26 7.35 -9.68 -10.62
C ASN A 26 5.89 -10.11 -10.43
N ASP A 27 5.57 -10.90 -9.39
CA ASP A 27 4.19 -11.28 -9.07
C ASP A 27 3.50 -10.12 -8.32
N PRO A 28 2.44 -9.50 -8.90
CA PRO A 28 1.70 -8.44 -8.22
C PRO A 28 1.09 -8.88 -6.89
N ARG A 29 0.78 -10.17 -6.71
CA ARG A 29 0.18 -10.70 -5.47
C ARG A 29 1.19 -10.74 -4.33
N GLU A 30 2.42 -11.10 -4.66
CA GLU A 30 3.55 -11.09 -3.74
C GLU A 30 3.94 -9.64 -3.42
N LEU A 31 4.01 -8.77 -4.44
CA LEU A 31 4.30 -7.34 -4.26
C LEU A 31 3.26 -6.65 -3.34
N ALA A 32 1.99 -7.01 -3.48
CA ALA A 32 0.91 -6.48 -2.64
C ALA A 32 1.06 -6.79 -1.14
N GLN A 33 1.85 -7.81 -0.75
CA GLN A 33 2.13 -8.11 0.67
C GLN A 33 2.98 -7.03 1.33
N HIS A 34 3.66 -6.19 0.53
CA HIS A 34 4.59 -5.15 0.98
C HIS A 34 4.02 -3.73 0.83
N LEU A 35 2.73 -3.63 0.47
CA LEU A 35 2.08 -2.34 0.25
C LEU A 35 2.09 -1.49 1.52
N PHE A 36 2.63 -0.28 1.41
CA PHE A 36 2.77 0.71 2.49
C PHE A 36 3.52 0.19 3.72
N GLU A 37 4.38 -0.82 3.62
CA GLU A 37 4.94 -1.47 4.81
C GLU A 37 5.78 -0.55 5.69
N GLY A 38 6.44 0.46 5.10
CA GLY A 38 7.31 1.39 5.83
C GLY A 38 6.54 2.45 6.62
N VAL A 39 5.30 2.75 6.21
CA VAL A 39 4.47 3.81 6.81
C VAL A 39 3.26 3.24 7.54
N ARG A 40 2.74 2.09 7.11
CA ARG A 40 1.57 1.41 7.68
C ARG A 40 1.66 -0.12 7.50
N PRO A 41 2.53 -0.81 8.26
CA PRO A 41 2.83 -2.24 8.12
C PRO A 41 1.61 -3.17 8.10
N GLN A 42 0.52 -2.79 8.78
CA GLN A 42 -0.67 -3.62 8.91
C GLN A 42 -1.62 -3.50 7.72
N MET A 43 -1.37 -2.58 6.78
CA MET A 43 -2.28 -2.30 5.69
C MET A 43 -2.45 -3.48 4.73
N ALA A 44 -1.36 -4.12 4.32
CA ALA A 44 -1.40 -5.27 3.40
C ALA A 44 -2.30 -6.41 3.93
N ALA A 45 -2.30 -6.67 5.24
CA ALA A 45 -3.12 -7.70 5.87
C ALA A 45 -4.59 -7.29 6.06
N GLN A 46 -4.89 -6.00 6.06
CA GLN A 46 -6.22 -5.48 6.39
C GLN A 46 -6.98 -4.97 5.19
N VAL A 47 -6.31 -4.53 4.13
CA VAL A 47 -6.91 -3.94 2.93
C VAL A 47 -7.87 -4.92 2.29
N ARG A 48 -9.00 -4.40 1.79
CA ARG A 48 -10.04 -5.20 1.14
C ARG A 48 -10.37 -4.60 -0.22
N VAL A 49 -10.92 -5.44 -1.09
CA VAL A 49 -11.49 -4.97 -2.37
C VAL A 49 -12.53 -3.88 -2.07
N GLY A 50 -12.39 -2.75 -2.74
CA GLY A 50 -13.25 -1.58 -2.56
C GLY A 50 -12.73 -0.54 -1.56
N ASP A 51 -11.65 -0.82 -0.83
CA ASP A 51 -10.95 0.20 -0.06
C ASP A 51 -10.28 1.24 -0.96
N ILE A 52 -10.13 2.46 -0.45
CA ILE A 52 -9.67 3.62 -1.23
C ILE A 52 -8.48 4.27 -0.51
N VAL A 53 -7.41 4.57 -1.25
CA VAL A 53 -6.29 5.37 -0.75
C VAL A 53 -6.62 6.85 -0.93
N VAL A 54 -6.41 7.65 0.12
CA VAL A 54 -6.63 9.10 0.11
C VAL A 54 -5.36 9.78 0.61
N GLY A 55 -4.77 10.63 -0.23
CA GLY A 55 -3.70 11.56 0.12
C GLY A 55 -4.28 12.95 0.31
#